data_AF-A0A1H8KLY8-F1
#
_entry.id   AF-A0A1H8KLY8-F1
#
_cell.length_a   1.000
_cell.length_b   1.000
_cell.length_c   1.000
_cell.angle_alpha   90.00
_cell.angle_beta   90.00
_cell.angle_gamma   90.00
#
_symmetry.space_group_name_H-M   'P 1'
#
loop_
_entity.id
_entity.type
_entity.pdbx_description
1 polymer ?
#
loop_
_entity_poly.entity_id
_entity_poly.type
_entity_poly.pdbx_seq_one_letter_code
_entity_poly.pdbx_strand_id
1 'polypeptide(L)'
;MLGLGGIRRWKQREIMFRAGDPIGSFFKIRRGIAAVSLGLDDGRERVAHFLAEFDAADSERSMPESSLALQIRRREIADYLGITVETLSRSLSQLRKRNVVRSNVDEIVVLDDERLCEIGKVSRPKSRSA
;
A
#
# COMPACT_ATOMS: atom_id res chain seq x y z
N MET A 1 -11.90 -23.87 -25.09
CA MET A 1 -11.02 -23.55 -26.24
C MET A 1 -10.65 -22.08 -26.12
N LEU A 2 -9.37 -21.75 -25.93
CA LEU A 2 -8.96 -20.37 -25.69
C LEU A 2 -8.78 -19.66 -27.05
N GLY A 3 -9.57 -18.63 -27.30
CA GLY A 3 -9.52 -17.83 -28.53
C GLY A 3 -8.64 -16.59 -28.40
N LEU A 4 -8.17 -16.07 -29.53
CA LEU A 4 -7.56 -14.73 -29.58
C LEU A 4 -8.65 -13.68 -29.41
N GLY A 5 -8.49 -12.81 -28.42
CA GLY A 5 -9.44 -11.71 -28.22
C GLY A 5 -9.35 -10.65 -29.32
N GLY A 6 -10.44 -9.90 -29.53
CA GLY A 6 -10.47 -8.76 -30.44
C GLY A 6 -9.55 -7.61 -30.01
N ILE A 7 -9.43 -6.59 -30.85
CA ILE A 7 -8.58 -5.42 -30.53
C ILE A 7 -9.23 -4.62 -29.40
N ARG A 8 -8.46 -4.40 -28.33
CA ARG A 8 -8.81 -3.56 -27.18
C ARG A 8 -7.81 -2.42 -27.07
N ARG A 9 -8.27 -1.25 -26.61
CA ARG A 9 -7.45 -0.06 -26.35
C ARG A 9 -7.73 0.42 -24.94
N TRP A 10 -6.68 0.52 -24.13
CA TRP A 10 -6.72 1.03 -22.77
C TRP A 10 -6.08 2.41 -22.71
N LYS A 11 -6.58 3.26 -21.83
CA LYS A 11 -5.95 4.53 -21.44
C LYS A 11 -4.81 4.27 -20.45
N GLN A 12 -3.94 5.26 -20.28
CA GLN A 12 -2.88 5.19 -19.27
C GLN A 12 -3.51 4.99 -17.88
N ARG A 13 -2.96 4.05 -17.08
CA ARG A 13 -3.45 3.66 -15.75
C ARG A 13 -4.83 2.97 -15.73
N GLU A 14 -5.37 2.57 -16.87
CA GLU A 14 -6.59 1.77 -16.91
C GLU A 14 -6.27 0.30 -16.60
N ILE A 15 -7.06 -0.30 -15.71
CA ILE A 15 -6.86 -1.69 -15.28
C ILE A 15 -7.26 -2.64 -16.42
N MET A 16 -6.33 -3.51 -16.84
CA MET A 16 -6.57 -4.51 -17.88
C MET A 16 -7.31 -5.73 -17.35
N PHE A 17 -6.91 -6.24 -16.19
CA PHE A 17 -7.51 -7.37 -15.49
C PHE A 17 -7.12 -7.32 -14.01
N ARG A 18 -7.87 -8.04 -13.17
CA ARG A 18 -7.53 -8.31 -11.76
C ARG A 18 -7.14 -9.77 -11.57
N ALA A 19 -6.37 -10.03 -10.52
CA ALA A 19 -6.09 -11.40 -10.11
C ALA A 19 -7.42 -12.12 -9.80
N GLY A 20 -7.62 -13.28 -10.43
CA GLY A 20 -8.85 -14.09 -10.27
C GLY A 20 -9.92 -13.86 -11.34
N ASP A 21 -9.75 -12.90 -12.25
CA ASP A 21 -10.68 -12.74 -13.38
C ASP A 21 -10.70 -14.03 -14.23
N PRO A 22 -11.89 -14.53 -14.64
CA PRO A 22 -11.97 -15.74 -15.46
C PRO A 22 -11.24 -15.53 -16.79
N ILE A 23 -10.41 -16.51 -17.16
CA ILE A 23 -9.64 -16.45 -18.41
C ILE A 23 -10.59 -16.66 -19.59
N GLY A 24 -11.03 -15.56 -20.20
CA GLY A 24 -11.90 -15.59 -21.38
C GLY A 24 -11.15 -15.64 -22.72
N SER A 25 -10.01 -14.94 -22.85
CA SER A 25 -9.25 -14.84 -24.11
C SER A 25 -7.82 -14.36 -23.85
N PHE A 26 -6.90 -14.73 -24.73
CA PHE A 26 -5.54 -14.20 -24.69
C PHE A 26 -5.37 -13.03 -25.66
N PHE A 27 -4.50 -12.09 -25.29
CA PHE A 27 -4.21 -10.89 -26.06
C PHE A 27 -2.70 -10.75 -26.26
N LYS A 28 -2.28 -10.27 -27.43
CA LYS A 28 -0.90 -9.87 -27.71
C LYS A 28 -0.80 -8.35 -27.64
N ILE A 29 0.20 -7.83 -26.93
CA ILE A 29 0.49 -6.39 -26.92
C ILE A 29 1.00 -5.98 -28.31
N ARG A 30 0.23 -5.15 -29.01
CA ARG A 30 0.62 -4.60 -30.33
C ARG A 30 1.39 -3.28 -30.22
N ARG A 31 1.13 -2.48 -29.18
CA ARG A 31 1.78 -1.17 -28.94
C ARG A 31 1.70 -0.80 -27.45
N GLY A 32 2.80 -0.27 -26.90
CA GLY A 32 2.90 0.16 -25.50
C GLY A 32 3.53 -0.87 -24.58
N ILE A 33 3.42 -0.65 -23.27
CA ILE A 33 3.96 -1.51 -22.20
C ILE A 33 2.79 -1.84 -21.26
N ALA A 34 2.68 -3.10 -20.86
CA ALA A 34 1.82 -3.52 -19.75
C ALA A 34 2.70 -3.81 -18.55
N ALA A 35 2.34 -3.26 -17.39
CA ALA A 35 2.98 -3.56 -16.12
C ALA A 35 1.97 -4.30 -15.23
N VAL A 36 2.45 -5.32 -14.53
CA VAL A 36 1.66 -6.03 -13.52
C VAL A 36 2.07 -5.51 -12.15
N SER A 37 1.10 -5.08 -11.35
CA SER A 37 1.31 -4.72 -9.95
C SER A 37 0.75 -5.83 -9.07
N LEU A 38 1.62 -6.51 -8.33
CA LEU A 38 1.23 -7.41 -7.26
C LEU A 38 1.13 -6.58 -5.98
N GLY A 39 0.02 -5.88 -5.80
CA GLY A 39 -0.23 -5.05 -4.63
C GLY A 39 -1.68 -4.65 -4.57
N LEU A 40 -2.15 -4.29 -3.38
CA LEU A 40 -3.54 -3.86 -3.16
C LEU A 40 -3.87 -2.65 -4.06
N ASP A 41 -4.97 -2.74 -4.81
CA ASP A 41 -5.40 -1.80 -5.88
C ASP A 41 -5.37 -0.31 -5.49
N ASP A 42 -5.38 -0.02 -4.20
CA ASP A 42 -5.46 1.31 -3.60
C ASP A 42 -4.16 1.80 -2.96
N GLY A 43 -3.05 1.08 -3.13
CA GLY A 43 -1.74 1.45 -2.57
C GLY A 43 -1.61 1.22 -1.07
N ARG A 44 -2.62 0.64 -0.39
CA ARG A 44 -2.58 0.48 1.08
C ARG A 44 -1.47 -0.42 1.58
N GLU A 45 -1.03 -1.39 0.78
CA GLU A 45 0.12 -2.25 1.10
C GLU A 45 1.40 -1.42 1.20
N ARG A 46 1.68 -0.58 0.21
CA ARG A 46 2.88 0.30 0.22
C ARG A 46 2.83 1.32 1.35
N VAL A 47 1.66 1.90 1.61
CA VAL A 47 1.47 2.84 2.72
C VAL A 47 1.66 2.13 4.06
N ALA A 48 1.08 0.95 4.25
CA ALA A 48 1.24 0.17 5.48
C ALA A 48 2.68 -0.29 5.68
N HIS A 49 3.36 -0.75 4.62
CA HIS A 49 4.78 -1.12 4.66
C HIS A 49 5.65 0.06 5.10
N PHE A 50 5.47 1.23 4.46
CA PHE A 50 6.20 2.45 4.84
C PHE A 50 5.96 2.82 6.30
N LEU A 51 4.70 2.82 6.76
CA LEU A 51 4.38 3.15 8.14
C LEU A 51 4.99 2.13 9.12
N ALA A 52 4.96 0.84 8.81
CA ALA A 52 5.54 -0.22 9.66
C ALA A 52 7.08 -0.15 9.73
N GLU A 53 7.76 0.14 8.62
CA GLU A 53 9.22 0.34 8.63
C GLU A 53 9.61 1.61 9.40
N PHE A 54 8.83 2.68 9.27
CA PHE A 54 9.07 3.92 9.99
C PHE A 54 8.81 3.74 11.50
N ASP A 55 7.77 3.00 11.86
CA ASP A 55 7.42 2.65 13.24
C ASP A 55 8.53 1.83 13.91
N ALA A 56 9.06 0.82 13.20
CA ALA A 56 10.16 0.00 13.68
C ALA A 56 11.45 0.81 13.91
N ALA A 57 11.77 1.76 13.03
CA ALA A 57 12.96 2.60 13.15
C ALA A 57 12.88 3.62 14.31
N ASP A 58 11.67 4.10 14.65
CA ASP A 58 11.47 5.03 15.77
C ASP A 58 11.28 4.32 17.12
N SER A 59 10.74 3.10 17.11
CA SER A 59 10.65 2.22 18.29
C SER A 59 12.02 1.82 18.85
N GLU A 60 13.06 1.76 18.01
CA GLU A 60 14.45 1.59 18.49
C GLU A 60 14.96 2.83 19.26
N ARG A 61 14.31 3.99 19.12
CA ARG A 61 14.65 5.24 19.81
C ARG A 61 13.73 5.58 20.98
N SER A 62 12.50 5.06 21.00
CA SER A 62 11.45 5.44 21.95
C SER A 62 10.79 4.22 22.60
N MET A 63 10.43 4.34 23.89
CA MET A 63 9.87 3.27 24.73
C MET A 63 8.66 2.53 24.10
N PRO A 64 8.47 1.23 24.38
CA PRO A 64 7.58 0.31 23.63
C PRO A 64 6.07 0.53 23.75
N GLU A 65 5.59 1.60 24.41
CA GLU A 65 4.15 1.81 24.66
C GLU A 65 3.57 3.10 24.03
N SER A 66 4.40 3.92 23.38
CA SER A 66 3.93 5.17 22.81
C SER A 66 3.46 5.00 21.37
N SER A 67 2.15 5.15 21.17
CA SER A 67 1.52 5.39 19.87
C SER A 67 2.33 6.43 19.07
N LEU A 68 2.90 6.03 17.94
CA LEU A 68 3.86 6.85 17.21
C LEU A 68 3.18 7.97 16.44
N ALA A 69 3.47 9.22 16.79
CA ALA A 69 2.96 10.42 16.13
C ALA A 69 3.88 10.84 14.97
N LEU A 70 3.63 10.37 13.76
CA LEU A 70 4.43 10.74 12.59
C LEU A 70 4.09 12.15 12.12
N GLN A 71 4.96 13.11 12.43
CA GLN A 71 4.90 14.49 11.94
C GLN A 71 5.54 14.62 10.55
N ILE A 72 4.97 13.95 9.56
CA ILE A 72 5.46 14.01 8.17
C ILE A 72 4.35 14.53 7.26
N ARG A 73 4.69 15.42 6.32
CA ARG A 73 3.67 15.99 5.44
C ARG A 73 3.22 14.91 4.45
N ARG A 74 1.91 14.80 4.22
CA ARG A 74 1.33 13.84 3.26
C ARG A 74 1.96 13.92 1.86
N ARG A 75 2.39 15.12 1.45
CA ARG A 75 3.09 15.31 0.16
C ARG A 75 4.43 14.59 0.13
N GLU A 76 5.22 14.66 1.21
CA GLU A 76 6.52 14.01 1.31
C GLU A 76 6.38 12.48 1.28
N ILE A 77 5.38 11.93 1.99
CA ILE A 77 5.07 10.49 1.90
C ILE A 77 4.66 10.10 0.48
N ALA A 78 3.79 10.88 -0.15
CA ALA A 78 3.29 10.59 -1.49
C ALA A 78 4.44 10.60 -2.52
N ASP A 79 5.32 11.61 -2.43
CA ASP A 79 6.51 11.74 -3.25
C ASP A 79 7.48 10.57 -3.03
N TYR A 80 7.72 10.18 -1.77
CA TYR A 80 8.56 9.03 -1.42
C TYR A 80 8.02 7.71 -1.99
N LEU A 81 6.70 7.49 -1.89
CA LEU A 81 6.04 6.27 -2.35
C LEU A 81 5.76 6.26 -3.86
N GLY A 82 5.97 7.38 -4.56
CA GLY A 82 5.63 7.53 -5.98
C GLY A 82 4.14 7.39 -6.26
N ILE A 83 3.27 7.77 -5.30
CA ILE A 83 1.81 7.76 -5.43
C ILE A 83 1.27 9.18 -5.34
N THR A 84 0.01 9.40 -5.72
CA THR A 84 -0.60 10.72 -5.54
C THR A 84 -1.05 10.92 -4.09
N VAL A 85 -1.16 12.18 -3.66
CA VAL A 85 -1.68 12.54 -2.32
C VAL A 85 -3.12 12.03 -2.13
N GLU A 86 -3.92 11.99 -3.19
CA GLU A 86 -5.28 11.43 -3.16
C GLU A 86 -5.25 9.91 -2.91
N THR A 87 -4.34 9.18 -3.55
CA THR A 87 -4.16 7.73 -3.30
C THR A 87 -3.73 7.49 -1.87
N LEU A 88 -2.71 8.21 -1.37
CA LEU A 88 -2.28 8.12 0.02
C LEU A 88 -3.45 8.39 0.99
N SER A 89 -4.22 9.45 0.74
CA SER A 89 -5.39 9.81 1.56
C SER A 89 -6.45 8.71 1.57
N ARG A 90 -6.72 8.06 0.43
CA ARG A 90 -7.62 6.90 0.34
C ARG A 90 -7.09 5.71 1.13
N SER A 91 -5.80 5.40 1.00
CA SER A 91 -5.15 4.31 1.75
C SER A 91 -5.26 4.55 3.26
N LEU A 92 -4.90 5.75 3.74
CA LEU A 92 -5.01 6.12 5.16
C LEU A 92 -6.45 6.06 5.66
N SER A 93 -7.41 6.50 4.85
CA SER A 93 -8.83 6.39 5.16
C SER A 93 -9.29 4.94 5.31
N GLN A 94 -8.77 4.01 4.50
CA GLN A 94 -9.08 2.59 4.62
C GLN A 94 -8.43 1.95 5.84
N LEU A 95 -7.18 2.30 6.16
CA LEU A 95 -6.50 1.82 7.36
C LEU A 95 -7.21 2.34 8.63
N ARG A 96 -7.68 3.60 8.62
CA ARG A 96 -8.54 4.16 9.68
C ARG A 96 -9.84 3.39 9.87
N LYS A 97 -10.55 3.07 8.78
CA LYS A 97 -11.80 2.27 8.85
C LYS A 97 -11.58 0.89 9.46
N ARG A 98 -10.36 0.38 9.41
CA ARG A 98 -9.95 -0.92 9.97
C ARG A 98 -9.40 -0.79 11.40
N ASN A 99 -9.41 0.40 12.00
CA ASN A 99 -8.79 0.71 13.30
C ASN A 99 -7.29 0.40 13.37
N VAL A 100 -6.58 0.40 12.24
CA VAL A 100 -5.13 0.11 12.20
C VAL A 100 -4.32 1.37 12.50
N VAL A 101 -4.78 2.51 11.99
CA VAL A 101 -4.15 3.82 12.22
C VAL A 101 -5.22 4.86 12.56
N ARG A 102 -4.81 5.92 13.25
CA ARG A 102 -5.50 7.20 13.31
C ARG A 102 -4.69 8.19 12.47
N SER A 103 -5.34 9.05 11.70
CA SER A 103 -4.62 10.06 10.90
C SER A 103 -5.32 11.42 10.99
N ASN A 104 -4.58 12.42 11.43
CA ASN A 104 -4.93 13.84 11.40
C ASN A 104 -4.23 14.51 10.21
N VAL A 105 -4.28 15.84 10.11
CA VAL A 105 -3.67 16.60 8.99
C VAL A 105 -2.15 16.44 8.98
N ASP A 106 -1.53 16.54 10.16
CA ASP A 106 -0.08 16.57 10.33
C ASP A 106 0.47 15.40 11.15
N GLU A 107 -0.38 14.43 11.49
CA GLU A 107 -0.01 13.34 12.39
C GLU A 107 -0.67 12.03 11.93
N ILE A 108 0.10 10.96 11.92
CA ILE A 108 -0.40 9.59 11.76
C ILE A 108 0.02 8.81 12.98
N VAL A 109 -0.93 8.14 13.62
CA VAL A 109 -0.76 7.34 14.83
C VAL A 109 -1.09 5.87 14.53
N VAL A 110 -0.14 4.98 14.79
CA VAL A 110 -0.37 3.53 14.69
C VAL A 110 -1.16 3.07 15.92
N LEU A 111 -2.27 2.35 15.70
CA LEU A 111 -3.14 1.82 16.75
C LEU A 111 -2.98 0.31 16.93
N ASP A 112 -2.71 -0.39 15.83
CA ASP A 112 -2.55 -1.84 15.78
C ASP A 112 -1.38 -2.14 14.84
N ASP A 113 -0.20 -2.27 15.44
CA ASP A 113 1.03 -2.51 14.70
C ASP A 113 1.04 -3.91 14.05
N GLU A 114 0.55 -4.94 14.73
CA GLU A 114 0.59 -6.30 14.21
C GLU A 114 -0.19 -6.38 12.89
N ARG A 115 -1.36 -5.76 12.86
CA ARG A 115 -2.20 -5.66 11.67
C ARG A 115 -1.64 -4.73 10.62
N LEU A 116 -0.90 -3.68 11.01
CA LEU A 116 -0.17 -2.81 10.09
C LEU A 116 0.93 -3.60 9.37
N CYS A 117 1.73 -4.38 10.12
CA CYS A 117 2.77 -5.26 9.59
C CYS A 117 2.20 -6.34 8.67
N GLU A 118 1.05 -6.94 9.02
CA GLU A 118 0.35 -7.92 8.17
C GLU A 118 -0.04 -7.30 6.81
N ILE A 119 -0.65 -6.12 6.81
CA ILE A 119 -1.07 -5.43 5.58
C ILE A 119 0.14 -4.96 4.77
N GLY A 120 1.18 -4.48 5.47
CA GLY A 120 2.43 -4.02 4.87
C GLY A 120 3.33 -5.16 4.42
N LYS A 121 3.06 -6.42 4.79
CA LYS A 121 3.94 -7.58 4.60
C LYS A 121 5.35 -7.36 5.17
N VAL A 122 5.45 -6.64 6.29
CA VAL A 122 6.71 -6.40 7.00
C VAL A 122 6.88 -7.47 8.07
N SER A 123 8.03 -8.15 8.07
CA SER A 123 8.35 -9.13 9.11
C SER A 123 9.03 -8.39 10.26
N ARG A 124 8.37 -8.26 11.42
CA ARG A 124 9.03 -7.66 12.59
C ARG A 124 10.25 -8.49 12.99
N PRO A 125 11.40 -7.85 13.30
CA PRO A 125 12.44 -8.56 14.02
C PRO A 125 11.84 -9.00 15.37
N LYS A 126 11.90 -10.32 15.66
CA LYS A 126 11.53 -10.81 16.98
C LYS A 126 12.35 -10.02 18.00
N SER A 127 11.66 -9.22 18.82
CA SER A 127 12.21 -8.71 20.06
C SER A 127 12.95 -9.87 20.73
N ARG A 128 14.27 -9.73 20.87
CA ARG A 128 15.07 -10.64 21.69
C ARG A 128 14.57 -10.45 23.11
N SER A 129 13.68 -11.33 23.56
CA SER A 129 13.47 -11.55 24.99
C SER A 129 14.82 -11.93 25.60
N ALA A 130 15.34 -11.07 26.47
CA ALA A 130 16.31 -11.39 27.50
C ALA A 130 16.00 -10.51 28.70
#